data_AF-A0A6C0HS60-F1
#
_entry.id   AF-A0A6C0HS60-F1
#
_cell.length_a   1.000
_cell.length_b   1.000
_cell.length_c   1.000
_cell.angle_alpha   90.00
_cell.angle_beta   90.00
_cell.angle_gamma   90.00
#
_symmetry.space_group_name_H-M   'P 1'
#
loop_
_entity.id
_entity.type
_entity.pdbx_description
1 polymer ?
#
loop_
_entity_poly.entity_id
_entity_poly.type
_entity_poly.pdbx_seq_one_letter_code
_entity_poly.pdbx_strand_id
1 'polypeptide(L)'
;MGQHCTNQTSIIPMNDQEKIPKIIFTRYLYVKDEVKLALVTSLLDKKEKAVFWAYELYYSGFEVELFNHLWKIYFDFYYTLNPSFYDYFVKKQKEWRKISKGPEKDKIVNMIVSDLLMRPYNLDTFLLRQIVTNFDINLKEPSHIIVDHIEFINIAQLNMLFIDKNYIDIAEFVLHQCKEQYLEELLTFVSSYFNSLTSKKLIDHKINKNLHTVKTEKRHMILAYIMHQFTIMDDLKMGKKIYVIVEKKDIIPFETIYSDYDSSFYPYKILPIVYLHGIDEDNYLSLFKLQRNAINLNNAYFRHWEYYAAYSPVWYERIKTYKGTINHEEKKIDFPNDDLFEEFYDAYNYETDEQKTETINKSIKNIVKERTWSQFYKQHKTNGLFVPDTEFLEELDEIEY
;
A
#
# COMPACT_ATOMS: atom_id res chain seq x y z
N MET A 1 32.64 -5.36 -12.23
CA MET A 1 32.33 -3.95 -12.56
C MET A 1 30.90 -3.95 -13.13
N GLY A 2 29.82 -3.80 -12.36
CA GLY A 2 29.63 -2.96 -11.19
C GLY A 2 29.01 -1.63 -11.62
N GLN A 3 27.86 -1.66 -12.30
CA GLN A 3 27.08 -0.45 -12.61
C GLN A 3 25.73 -0.51 -11.91
N HIS A 4 25.74 0.20 -10.78
CA HIS A 4 24.70 1.04 -10.20
C HIS A 4 23.23 0.64 -10.39
N CYS A 5 22.65 0.23 -9.27
CA CYS A 5 21.24 0.40 -8.97
C CYS A 5 20.84 1.85 -9.23
N THR A 6 19.97 2.08 -10.20
CA THR A 6 19.20 3.32 -10.26
C THR A 6 18.12 3.22 -9.17
N ASN A 7 18.40 3.83 -8.02
CA ASN A 7 17.32 4.48 -7.28
C ASN A 7 16.63 5.38 -8.31
N GLN A 8 15.38 5.12 -8.66
CA GLN A 8 14.61 6.09 -9.44
C GLN A 8 14.43 7.32 -8.55
N THR A 9 15.34 8.27 -8.73
CA THR A 9 15.16 9.68 -8.43
C THR A 9 13.79 10.07 -8.98
N SER A 10 12.99 10.77 -8.18
CA SER A 10 11.70 11.29 -8.63
C SER A 10 11.86 11.92 -10.03
N ILE A 11 10.98 11.57 -10.97
CA ILE A 11 10.98 12.16 -12.32
C ILE A 11 10.66 13.67 -12.23
N ILE A 12 10.08 14.07 -11.10
CA ILE A 12 9.78 15.46 -10.71
C ILE A 12 11.08 16.16 -10.30
N PRO A 13 11.40 17.33 -10.88
CA PRO A 13 12.58 18.11 -10.58
C PRO A 13 12.71 18.39 -9.08
N MET A 14 13.95 18.46 -8.58
CA MET A 14 14.20 18.62 -7.14
C MET A 14 13.56 19.90 -6.56
N ASN A 15 13.49 20.97 -7.36
CA ASN A 15 12.84 22.24 -6.97
C ASN A 15 11.32 22.14 -6.77
N ASP A 16 10.68 21.12 -7.37
CA ASP A 16 9.23 20.92 -7.28
C ASP A 16 8.86 19.90 -6.20
N GLN A 17 9.84 19.16 -5.66
CA GLN A 17 9.63 18.15 -4.62
C GLN A 17 9.15 18.76 -3.30
N GLU A 18 9.63 19.97 -2.95
CA GLU A 18 9.19 20.68 -1.74
C GLU A 18 7.79 21.30 -1.87
N LYS A 19 7.25 21.35 -3.10
CA LYS A 19 5.96 21.96 -3.42
C LYS A 19 4.90 20.93 -3.80
N ILE A 20 5.15 19.64 -3.54
CA ILE A 20 4.19 18.58 -3.84
C ILE A 20 2.89 18.87 -3.09
N PRO A 21 1.74 18.94 -3.79
CA PRO A 21 0.45 19.15 -3.15
C PRO A 21 0.10 17.97 -2.25
N LYS A 22 -0.77 18.23 -1.27
CA LYS A 22 -1.23 17.20 -0.33
C LYS A 22 -1.92 16.02 -1.00
N ILE A 23 -2.62 16.25 -2.13
CA ILE A 23 -3.16 15.18 -2.96
C ILE A 23 -2.43 15.11 -4.28
N ILE A 24 -2.42 13.94 -4.90
CA ILE A 24 -1.95 13.74 -6.27
C ILE A 24 -3.03 12.96 -7.02
N PHE A 25 -3.38 13.43 -8.22
CA PHE A 25 -4.31 12.71 -9.09
C PHE A 25 -3.60 11.62 -9.90
N THR A 26 -4.24 10.47 -10.06
CA THR A 26 -3.78 9.35 -10.89
C THR A 26 -4.04 9.61 -12.38
N ARG A 27 -3.68 8.65 -13.26
CA ARG A 27 -3.90 8.73 -14.71
C ARG A 27 -5.34 9.07 -15.09
N TYR A 28 -6.32 8.57 -14.31
CA TYR A 28 -7.74 8.83 -14.49
C TYR A 28 -8.31 9.73 -13.40
N LEU A 29 -7.47 10.55 -12.75
CA LEU A 29 -7.90 11.58 -11.82
C LEU A 29 -8.61 11.07 -10.56
N TYR A 30 -8.27 9.87 -10.08
CA TYR A 30 -8.55 9.47 -8.70
C TYR A 30 -7.51 10.06 -7.75
N VAL A 31 -7.90 10.26 -6.50
CA VAL A 31 -6.97 10.68 -5.44
C VAL A 31 -6.08 9.50 -5.03
N LYS A 32 -4.75 9.64 -5.12
CA LYS A 32 -3.79 8.53 -5.01
C LYS A 32 -3.84 7.76 -3.68
N ASP A 33 -3.89 8.44 -2.53
CA ASP A 33 -3.95 7.77 -1.22
C ASP A 33 -5.24 6.95 -1.08
N GLU A 34 -6.33 7.42 -1.66
CA GLU A 34 -7.60 6.70 -1.63
C GLU A 34 -7.59 5.48 -2.55
N VAL A 35 -6.91 5.54 -3.70
CA VAL A 35 -6.70 4.35 -4.55
C VAL A 35 -5.91 3.26 -3.79
N LYS A 36 -4.92 3.66 -2.98
CA LYS A 36 -4.19 2.72 -2.12
C LYS A 36 -5.11 2.05 -1.09
N LEU A 37 -6.02 2.80 -0.48
CA LEU A 37 -7.00 2.29 0.49
C LEU A 37 -8.05 1.40 -0.20
N ALA A 38 -8.51 1.78 -1.39
CA ALA A 38 -9.42 1.00 -2.21
C ALA A 38 -8.80 -0.35 -2.61
N LEU A 39 -7.49 -0.40 -2.89
CA LEU A 39 -6.75 -1.64 -3.13
C LEU A 39 -6.75 -2.55 -1.89
N VAL A 40 -6.46 -2.02 -0.70
CA VAL A 40 -6.45 -2.78 0.57
C VAL A 40 -7.81 -3.43 0.81
N THR A 41 -8.86 -2.61 0.79
CA THR A 41 -10.22 -3.03 1.14
C THR A 41 -10.77 -4.01 0.12
N SER A 42 -10.48 -3.82 -1.17
CA SER A 42 -10.87 -4.77 -2.23
C SER A 42 -10.17 -6.13 -2.08
N LEU A 43 -8.92 -6.16 -1.63
CA LEU A 43 -8.19 -7.41 -1.34
C LEU A 43 -8.81 -8.19 -0.17
N LEU A 44 -9.15 -7.48 0.91
CA LEU A 44 -9.77 -8.07 2.11
C LEU A 44 -11.21 -8.56 1.82
N ASP A 45 -11.95 -7.81 1.01
CA ASP A 45 -13.27 -8.20 0.50
C ASP A 45 -13.23 -9.29 -0.57
N LYS A 46 -12.04 -9.69 -1.03
CA LYS A 46 -11.85 -10.70 -2.08
C LYS A 46 -12.53 -10.31 -3.40
N LYS A 47 -12.52 -9.01 -3.73
CA LYS A 47 -13.11 -8.47 -4.96
C LYS A 47 -12.07 -8.27 -6.06
N GLU A 48 -12.40 -8.70 -7.28
CA GLU A 48 -11.53 -8.58 -8.45
C GLU A 48 -11.11 -7.14 -8.76
N LYS A 49 -11.90 -6.14 -8.33
CA LYS A 49 -11.55 -4.72 -8.45
C LYS A 49 -10.24 -4.32 -7.76
N ALA A 50 -9.68 -5.17 -6.89
CA ALA A 50 -8.32 -5.00 -6.42
C ALA A 50 -7.29 -4.92 -7.57
N VAL A 51 -7.48 -5.71 -8.63
CA VAL A 51 -6.61 -5.68 -9.82
C VAL A 51 -6.71 -4.34 -10.54
N PHE A 52 -7.93 -3.78 -10.65
CA PHE A 52 -8.15 -2.44 -11.19
C PHE A 52 -7.38 -1.36 -10.41
N TRP A 53 -7.53 -1.32 -9.08
CA TRP A 53 -6.85 -0.31 -8.24
C TRP A 53 -5.33 -0.42 -8.28
N ALA A 54 -4.80 -1.65 -8.34
CA ALA A 54 -3.38 -1.87 -8.53
C ALA A 54 -2.90 -1.31 -9.88
N TYR A 55 -3.64 -1.56 -10.97
CA TYR A 55 -3.29 -1.02 -12.28
C TYR A 55 -3.48 0.50 -12.38
N GLU A 56 -4.41 1.07 -11.64
CA GLU A 56 -4.55 2.52 -11.56
C GLU A 56 -3.29 3.17 -10.99
N LEU A 57 -2.71 2.63 -9.91
CA LEU A 57 -1.42 3.08 -9.39
C LEU A 57 -0.28 2.80 -10.36
N TYR A 58 -0.22 1.58 -10.90
CA TYR A 58 0.86 1.12 -11.76
C TYR A 58 1.01 1.98 -13.02
N TYR A 59 -0.07 2.14 -13.78
CA TYR A 59 -0.05 2.91 -15.03
C TYR A 59 -0.11 4.43 -14.81
N SER A 60 -0.35 4.89 -13.58
CA SER A 60 -0.05 6.27 -13.19
C SER A 60 1.46 6.53 -13.03
N GLY A 61 2.27 5.47 -13.10
CA GLY A 61 3.72 5.48 -12.95
C GLY A 61 4.19 5.35 -11.50
N PHE A 62 3.28 5.07 -10.55
CA PHE A 62 3.63 4.80 -9.15
C PHE A 62 4.08 3.36 -8.92
N GLU A 63 4.81 2.76 -9.88
CA GLU A 63 5.12 1.32 -9.88
C GLU A 63 5.86 0.89 -8.59
N VAL A 64 6.93 1.60 -8.22
CA VAL A 64 7.71 1.30 -7.00
C VAL A 64 6.86 1.50 -5.73
N GLU A 65 6.06 2.55 -5.70
CA GLU A 65 5.18 2.86 -4.57
C GLU A 65 4.08 1.79 -4.40
N LEU A 66 3.52 1.28 -5.50
CA LEU A 66 2.59 0.14 -5.50
C LEU A 66 3.25 -1.11 -4.90
N PHE A 67 4.45 -1.47 -5.31
CA PHE A 67 5.14 -2.64 -4.74
C PHE A 67 5.40 -2.49 -3.24
N ASN A 68 5.79 -1.30 -2.78
CA ASN A 68 5.98 -1.03 -1.36
C ASN A 68 4.66 -1.17 -0.58
N HIS A 69 3.56 -0.68 -1.18
CA HIS A 69 2.22 -0.81 -0.62
C HIS A 69 1.76 -2.27 -0.55
N LEU A 70 1.97 -3.06 -1.61
CA LEU A 70 1.66 -4.49 -1.64
C LEU A 70 2.47 -5.28 -0.60
N TRP A 71 3.73 -4.91 -0.34
CA TRP A 71 4.52 -5.50 0.74
C TRP A 71 3.95 -5.18 2.11
N LYS A 72 3.58 -3.92 2.35
CA LYS A 72 2.91 -3.51 3.59
C LYS A 72 1.62 -4.32 3.81
N ILE A 73 0.75 -4.40 2.80
CA ILE A 73 -0.47 -5.23 2.81
C ILE A 73 -0.15 -6.69 3.12
N TYR A 74 0.89 -7.24 2.49
CA TYR A 74 1.28 -8.62 2.70
C TYR A 74 1.67 -8.88 4.15
N PHE A 75 2.48 -8.04 4.78
CA PHE A 75 2.87 -8.21 6.19
C PHE A 75 1.73 -7.92 7.17
N ASP A 76 0.85 -6.97 6.87
CA ASP A 76 -0.30 -6.63 7.70
C ASP A 76 -1.33 -7.77 7.76
N PHE A 77 -1.60 -8.42 6.62
CA PHE A 77 -2.77 -9.29 6.50
C PHE A 77 -2.46 -10.74 6.10
N TYR A 78 -1.39 -10.99 5.35
CA TYR A 78 -1.21 -12.27 4.65
C TYR A 78 -0.04 -13.11 5.14
N TYR A 79 1.03 -12.49 5.64
CA TYR A 79 2.30 -13.16 5.95
C TYR A 79 2.10 -14.31 6.96
N THR A 80 1.34 -14.06 8.02
CA THR A 80 1.10 -14.98 9.14
C THR A 80 0.59 -16.35 8.67
N LEU A 81 -0.26 -16.37 7.65
CA LEU A 81 -0.86 -17.58 7.08
C LEU A 81 -0.21 -18.03 5.76
N ASN A 82 0.65 -17.20 5.15
CA ASN A 82 1.21 -17.45 3.82
C ASN A 82 2.72 -17.17 3.76
N PRO A 83 3.53 -17.59 4.73
CA PRO A 83 4.95 -17.20 4.79
C PRO A 83 5.74 -17.64 3.55
N SER A 84 5.35 -18.75 2.91
CA SER A 84 5.99 -19.24 1.69
C SER A 84 5.73 -18.37 0.44
N PHE A 85 4.74 -17.47 0.50
CA PHE A 85 4.52 -16.48 -0.57
C PHE A 85 5.62 -15.43 -0.61
N TYR A 86 6.32 -15.18 0.50
CA TYR A 86 7.42 -14.22 0.59
C TYR A 86 8.47 -14.44 -0.51
N ASP A 87 8.99 -15.66 -0.64
CA ASP A 87 10.04 -15.97 -1.62
C ASP A 87 9.54 -15.79 -3.06
N TYR A 88 8.28 -16.14 -3.30
CA TYR A 88 7.65 -15.92 -4.60
C TYR A 88 7.50 -14.43 -4.89
N PHE A 89 7.02 -13.63 -3.95
CA PHE A 89 6.85 -12.20 -4.12
C PHE A 89 8.22 -11.51 -4.36
N VAL A 90 9.26 -11.86 -3.59
CA VAL A 90 10.64 -11.39 -3.84
C VAL A 90 11.10 -11.75 -5.25
N LYS A 91 10.88 -13.00 -5.68
CA LYS A 91 11.23 -13.45 -7.04
C LYS A 91 10.50 -12.63 -8.11
N LYS A 92 9.19 -12.44 -7.96
CA LYS A 92 8.36 -11.69 -8.90
C LYS A 92 8.74 -10.22 -8.98
N GLN A 93 9.00 -9.56 -7.86
CA GLN A 93 9.50 -8.20 -7.88
C GLN A 93 10.89 -8.09 -8.54
N LYS A 94 11.79 -9.07 -8.31
CA LYS A 94 13.10 -9.12 -9.00
C LYS A 94 12.96 -9.34 -10.50
N GLU A 95 12.01 -10.16 -10.95
CA GLU A 95 11.67 -10.32 -12.37
C GLU A 95 11.16 -8.99 -12.95
N TRP A 96 10.22 -8.33 -12.27
CA TRP A 96 9.66 -7.04 -12.68
C TRP A 96 10.74 -5.96 -12.84
N ARG A 97 11.71 -5.87 -11.92
CA ARG A 97 12.83 -4.90 -12.01
C ARG A 97 13.76 -5.15 -13.21
N LYS A 98 13.83 -6.38 -13.72
CA LYS A 98 14.71 -6.74 -14.85
C LYS A 98 14.07 -6.45 -16.20
N ILE A 99 12.74 -6.38 -16.26
CA ILE A 99 12.00 -6.12 -17.50
C ILE A 99 11.77 -4.62 -17.61
N SER A 100 12.12 -4.03 -18.75
CA SER A 100 12.03 -2.58 -18.95
C SER A 100 10.59 -2.09 -19.05
N LYS A 101 9.80 -2.66 -19.96
CA LYS A 101 8.40 -2.31 -20.24
C LYS A 101 7.67 -3.42 -20.98
N GLY A 102 6.35 -3.30 -21.08
CA GLY A 102 5.49 -4.15 -21.91
C GLY A 102 4.78 -5.25 -21.12
N PRO A 103 3.97 -6.07 -21.81
CA PRO A 103 2.98 -6.94 -21.17
C PRO A 103 3.60 -7.96 -20.21
N GLU A 104 4.81 -8.44 -20.46
CA GLU A 104 5.49 -9.38 -19.55
C GLU A 104 5.89 -8.72 -18.21
N LYS A 105 6.17 -7.41 -18.22
CA LYS A 105 6.39 -6.64 -16.99
C LYS A 105 5.07 -6.45 -16.25
N ASP A 106 4.04 -6.04 -16.98
CA ASP A 106 2.76 -5.59 -16.43
C ASP A 106 1.96 -6.75 -15.81
N LYS A 107 2.04 -7.95 -16.38
CA LYS A 107 1.41 -9.17 -15.83
C LYS A 107 1.85 -9.48 -14.41
N ILE A 108 3.08 -9.12 -14.03
CA ILE A 108 3.61 -9.42 -12.70
C ILE A 108 2.77 -8.76 -11.60
N VAL A 109 2.21 -7.57 -11.87
CA VAL A 109 1.29 -6.88 -10.96
C VAL A 109 0.04 -7.73 -10.73
N ASN A 110 -0.64 -8.15 -11.81
CA ASN A 110 -1.82 -9.00 -11.72
C ASN A 110 -1.51 -10.34 -11.05
N MET A 111 -0.37 -10.98 -11.36
CA MET A 111 0.04 -12.23 -10.68
C MET A 111 0.05 -12.06 -9.16
N ILE A 112 0.72 -11.02 -8.64
CA ILE A 112 0.84 -10.78 -7.20
C ILE A 112 -0.52 -10.45 -6.58
N VAL A 113 -1.29 -9.55 -7.19
CA VAL A 113 -2.59 -9.11 -6.65
C VAL A 113 -3.59 -10.27 -6.64
N SER A 114 -3.65 -11.04 -7.73
CA SER A 114 -4.53 -12.22 -7.83
C SER A 114 -4.09 -13.35 -6.90
N ASP A 115 -2.79 -13.52 -6.67
CA ASP A 115 -2.30 -14.46 -5.65
C ASP A 115 -2.73 -14.03 -4.24
N LEU A 116 -2.69 -12.73 -3.91
CA LEU A 116 -3.20 -12.21 -2.64
C LEU A 116 -4.73 -12.35 -2.54
N LEU A 117 -5.47 -12.18 -3.64
CA LEU A 117 -6.92 -12.38 -3.65
C LEU A 117 -7.29 -13.80 -3.22
N MET A 118 -6.62 -14.84 -3.70
CA MET A 118 -7.00 -16.22 -3.36
C MET A 118 -6.52 -16.70 -1.97
N ARG A 119 -5.59 -15.98 -1.34
CA ARG A 119 -4.94 -16.43 -0.09
C ARG A 119 -5.78 -16.14 1.14
N PRO A 120 -5.76 -17.03 2.16
CA PRO A 120 -6.31 -16.67 3.47
C PRO A 120 -5.54 -15.49 4.04
N TYR A 121 -6.20 -14.67 4.84
CA TYR A 121 -5.61 -13.54 5.55
C TYR A 121 -6.16 -13.52 6.98
N ASN A 122 -5.55 -12.72 7.84
CA ASN A 122 -6.10 -12.33 9.13
C ASN A 122 -5.79 -10.84 9.41
N LEU A 123 -6.24 -10.33 10.55
CA LEU A 123 -6.08 -8.92 10.92
C LEU A 123 -5.04 -8.71 12.03
N ASP A 124 -4.38 -9.77 12.50
CA ASP A 124 -3.63 -9.75 13.75
C ASP A 124 -2.53 -8.68 13.76
N THR A 125 -1.62 -8.73 12.78
CA THR A 125 -0.51 -7.78 12.67
C THR A 125 -1.00 -6.35 12.45
N PHE A 126 -2.01 -6.18 11.58
CA PHE A 126 -2.61 -4.87 11.33
C PHE A 126 -3.18 -4.25 12.60
N LEU A 127 -4.05 -4.97 13.32
CA LEU A 127 -4.71 -4.46 14.52
C LEU A 127 -3.71 -4.17 15.63
N LEU A 128 -2.74 -5.07 15.86
CA LEU A 128 -1.70 -4.85 16.86
C LEU A 128 -0.91 -3.57 16.55
N ARG A 129 -0.51 -3.35 15.30
CA ARG A 129 0.12 -2.09 14.87
C ARG A 129 -0.77 -0.88 15.15
N GLN A 130 -2.05 -0.94 14.76
CA GLN A 130 -2.94 0.19 14.95
C GLN A 130 -3.19 0.49 16.44
N ILE A 131 -3.33 -0.54 17.27
CA ILE A 131 -3.55 -0.37 18.70
C ILE A 131 -2.34 0.33 19.34
N VAL A 132 -1.13 -0.20 19.16
CA VAL A 132 0.03 0.40 19.83
C VAL A 132 0.39 1.78 19.26
N THR A 133 0.03 2.08 18.01
CA THR A 133 0.25 3.40 17.40
C THR A 133 -0.76 4.46 17.87
N ASN A 134 -2.00 4.07 18.20
CA ASN A 134 -3.07 5.02 18.52
C ASN A 134 -3.46 5.05 19.99
N PHE A 135 -2.93 4.15 20.83
CA PHE A 135 -3.20 4.08 22.26
C PHE A 135 -1.91 4.07 23.06
N ASP A 136 -1.94 4.65 24.26
CA ASP A 136 -0.81 4.68 25.18
C ASP A 136 -0.64 3.30 25.87
N ILE A 137 0.21 2.46 25.28
CA ILE A 137 0.55 1.15 25.83
C ILE A 137 1.85 1.25 26.65
N ASN A 138 1.78 0.86 27.92
CA ASN A 138 2.92 0.91 28.83
C ASN A 138 3.36 -0.50 29.23
N LEU A 139 4.59 -0.88 28.88
CA LEU A 139 5.19 -2.11 29.36
C LEU A 139 5.42 -2.04 30.88
N LYS A 140 5.08 -3.11 31.59
CA LYS A 140 5.28 -3.20 33.05
C LYS A 140 6.76 -3.26 33.43
N GLU A 141 7.58 -3.85 32.56
CA GLU A 141 9.00 -4.08 32.77
C GLU A 141 9.82 -3.34 31.70
N PRO A 142 11.06 -2.91 32.00
CA PRO A 142 11.87 -2.19 31.03
C PRO A 142 12.28 -3.11 29.88
N SER A 143 12.19 -2.60 28.64
CA SER A 143 12.53 -3.36 27.42
C SER A 143 14.01 -3.74 27.32
N HIS A 144 14.87 -3.00 28.01
CA HIS A 144 16.32 -3.24 28.09
C HIS A 144 16.79 -3.20 29.54
N ILE A 145 17.86 -3.94 29.82
CA ILE A 145 18.51 -3.98 31.13
C ILE A 145 20.00 -3.65 30.96
N ILE A 146 20.60 -3.11 32.02
CA ILE A 146 22.04 -2.82 32.06
C ILE A 146 22.70 -3.82 33.01
N VAL A 147 23.66 -4.57 32.50
CA VAL A 147 24.51 -5.48 33.27
C VAL A 147 25.96 -5.10 32.99
N ASP A 148 26.73 -4.82 34.04
CA ASP A 148 28.14 -4.41 33.93
C ASP A 148 28.39 -3.25 32.93
N HIS A 149 27.51 -2.24 32.97
CA HIS A 149 27.52 -1.07 32.05
C HIS A 149 27.23 -1.39 30.58
N ILE A 150 26.82 -2.62 30.25
CA ILE A 150 26.41 -3.03 28.92
C ILE A 150 24.88 -3.18 28.90
N GLU A 151 24.24 -2.57 27.91
CA GLU A 151 22.80 -2.68 27.73
C GLU A 151 22.44 -3.88 26.84
N PHE A 152 21.42 -4.62 27.27
CA PHE A 152 20.90 -5.81 26.60
C PHE A 152 19.38 -5.74 26.49
N ILE A 153 18.81 -6.49 25.55
CA ILE A 153 17.37 -6.76 25.56
C ILE A 153 16.99 -7.47 26.88
N ASN A 154 15.88 -7.06 27.48
CA ASN A 154 15.30 -7.78 28.61
C ASN A 154 14.64 -9.09 28.15
N ILE A 155 15.46 -10.11 27.94
CA ILE A 155 15.03 -11.44 27.48
C ILE A 155 14.04 -12.08 28.47
N ALA A 156 14.21 -11.86 29.78
CA ALA A 156 13.32 -12.41 30.79
C ALA A 156 11.88 -11.87 30.62
N GLN A 157 11.74 -10.55 30.43
CA GLN A 157 10.44 -9.96 30.09
C GLN A 157 9.88 -10.56 28.81
N LEU A 158 10.66 -10.60 27.73
CA LEU A 158 10.18 -11.04 26.42
C LEU A 158 9.72 -12.51 26.45
N ASN A 159 10.42 -13.37 27.21
CA ASN A 159 9.98 -14.74 27.48
C ASN A 159 8.61 -14.78 28.16
N MET A 160 8.39 -13.97 29.19
CA MET A 160 7.09 -13.90 29.88
C MET A 160 5.98 -13.46 28.93
N LEU A 161 6.22 -12.41 28.13
CA LEU A 161 5.27 -11.94 27.12
C LEU A 161 4.90 -13.05 26.12
N PHE A 162 5.87 -13.87 25.71
CA PHE A 162 5.64 -14.97 24.78
C PHE A 162 4.90 -16.15 25.40
N ILE A 163 5.19 -16.48 26.67
CA ILE A 163 4.47 -17.51 27.43
C ILE A 163 3.00 -17.11 27.61
N ASP A 164 2.77 -15.87 28.03
CA ASP A 164 1.44 -15.33 28.30
C ASP A 164 0.65 -14.99 27.03
N LYS A 165 1.31 -15.06 25.86
CA LYS A 165 0.75 -14.63 24.57
C LYS A 165 0.18 -13.21 24.63
N ASN A 166 0.86 -12.31 25.34
CA ASN A 166 0.45 -10.92 25.49
C ASN A 166 0.79 -10.12 24.22
N TYR A 167 -0.03 -10.28 23.19
CA TYR A 167 0.25 -9.79 21.84
C TYR A 167 0.40 -8.26 21.76
N ILE A 168 -0.34 -7.51 22.56
CA ILE A 168 -0.27 -6.04 22.59
C ILE A 168 1.08 -5.59 23.12
N ASP A 169 1.53 -6.13 24.26
CA ASP A 169 2.84 -5.80 24.83
C ASP A 169 3.99 -6.29 23.95
N ILE A 170 3.83 -7.42 23.25
CA ILE A 170 4.78 -7.87 22.23
C ILE A 170 4.87 -6.85 21.09
N ALA A 171 3.74 -6.35 20.60
CA ALA A 171 3.71 -5.36 19.52
C ALA A 171 4.35 -4.04 19.98
N GLU A 172 4.05 -3.57 21.18
CA GLU A 172 4.62 -2.35 21.75
C GLU A 172 6.14 -2.48 21.94
N PHE A 173 6.57 -3.64 22.46
CA PHE A 173 7.99 -3.96 22.59
C PHE A 173 8.71 -3.86 21.24
N VAL A 174 8.17 -4.50 20.20
CA VAL A 174 8.84 -4.60 18.90
C VAL A 174 8.81 -3.27 18.14
N LEU A 175 7.66 -2.60 18.11
CA LEU A 175 7.42 -1.45 17.24
C LEU A 175 7.98 -0.15 17.82
N HIS A 176 7.95 0.03 19.15
CA HIS A 176 8.31 1.32 19.76
C HIS A 176 9.46 1.22 20.77
N GLN A 177 9.54 0.15 21.56
CA GLN A 177 10.46 0.10 22.70
C GLN A 177 11.83 -0.51 22.39
N CYS A 178 11.91 -1.48 21.47
CA CYS A 178 13.16 -2.13 21.09
C CYS A 178 14.07 -1.13 20.35
N LYS A 179 15.29 -0.86 20.82
CA LYS A 179 16.15 0.11 20.13
C LYS A 179 16.67 -0.49 18.83
N GLU A 180 16.86 0.37 17.82
CA GLU A 180 17.20 -0.03 16.44
C GLU A 180 18.42 -0.97 16.35
N GLN A 181 19.45 -0.70 17.16
CA GLN A 181 20.68 -1.49 17.20
C GLN A 181 20.48 -2.94 17.66
N TYR A 182 19.38 -3.24 18.37
CA TYR A 182 19.08 -4.57 18.89
C TYR A 182 18.09 -5.37 18.04
N LEU A 183 17.58 -4.84 16.93
CA LEU A 183 16.58 -5.55 16.12
C LEU A 183 17.09 -6.88 15.53
N GLU A 184 18.38 -6.99 15.20
CA GLU A 184 18.98 -8.28 14.76
C GLU A 184 19.11 -9.29 15.90
N GLU A 185 19.43 -8.81 17.11
CA GLU A 185 19.49 -9.63 18.32
C GLU A 185 18.10 -10.16 18.66
N LEU A 186 17.08 -9.29 18.64
CA LEU A 186 15.68 -9.64 18.83
C LEU A 186 15.24 -10.77 17.87
N LEU A 187 15.58 -10.65 16.58
CA LEU A 187 15.25 -11.66 15.58
C LEU A 187 15.93 -13.00 15.82
N THR A 188 17.20 -12.96 16.23
CA THR A 188 17.97 -14.15 16.60
C THR A 188 17.32 -14.82 17.81
N PHE A 189 16.99 -14.04 18.84
CA PHE A 189 16.31 -14.51 20.03
C PHE A 189 14.95 -15.15 19.71
N VAL A 190 14.08 -14.46 18.96
CA VAL A 190 12.75 -14.98 18.54
C VAL A 190 12.92 -16.33 17.86
N SER A 191 13.85 -16.43 16.91
CA SER A 191 14.10 -17.67 16.18
C SER A 191 14.58 -18.78 17.11
N SER A 192 15.50 -18.50 18.03
CA SER A 192 15.97 -19.48 19.03
C SER A 192 14.87 -19.92 20.00
N TYR A 193 14.06 -18.98 20.50
CA TYR A 193 12.97 -19.24 21.43
C TYR A 193 11.97 -20.23 20.82
N PHE A 194 11.39 -19.92 19.66
CA PHE A 194 10.37 -20.78 19.06
C PHE A 194 10.97 -22.11 18.59
N ASN A 195 12.21 -22.16 18.09
CA ASN A 195 12.87 -23.41 17.71
C ASN A 195 13.04 -24.36 18.90
N SER A 196 13.23 -23.82 20.11
CA SER A 196 13.32 -24.64 21.32
C SER A 196 11.98 -25.28 21.72
N LEU A 197 10.85 -24.67 21.33
CA LEU A 197 9.52 -25.10 21.71
C LEU A 197 8.87 -26.07 20.71
N THR A 198 9.42 -26.20 19.50
CA THR A 198 8.83 -27.08 18.48
C THR A 198 9.86 -27.88 17.71
N SER A 199 9.52 -29.14 17.45
CA SER A 199 10.24 -29.99 16.50
C SER A 199 9.79 -29.75 15.05
N LYS A 200 8.75 -28.93 14.84
CA LYS A 200 8.32 -28.53 13.49
C LYS A 200 9.44 -27.70 12.87
N LYS A 201 9.71 -27.93 11.59
CA LYS A 201 10.69 -27.15 10.83
C LYS A 201 10.21 -25.69 10.78
N LEU A 202 10.73 -24.86 11.67
CA LEU A 202 10.48 -23.44 11.61
C LEU A 202 11.09 -22.89 10.32
N ILE A 203 10.42 -21.89 9.76
CA ILE A 203 10.99 -21.14 8.67
C ILE A 203 12.17 -20.41 9.26
N ASP A 204 13.38 -20.81 8.86
CA ASP A 204 14.57 -19.98 9.00
C ASP A 204 14.24 -18.66 8.31
N HIS A 205 13.83 -17.66 9.10
CA HIS A 205 13.75 -16.33 8.56
C HIS A 205 15.19 -15.85 8.46
N LYS A 206 15.82 -16.25 7.36
CA LYS A 206 16.71 -15.33 6.66
C LYS A 206 15.81 -14.16 6.33
N ILE A 207 15.66 -13.21 7.26
CA ILE A 207 15.51 -11.81 6.92
C ILE A 207 16.68 -11.56 6.00
N ASN A 208 16.35 -11.77 4.73
CA ASN A 208 17.31 -12.20 3.74
C ASN A 208 18.26 -11.01 3.62
N LYS A 209 19.53 -11.19 3.26
CA LYS A 209 20.41 -10.05 2.89
C LYS A 209 19.78 -9.14 1.82
N ASN A 210 18.67 -9.58 1.20
CA ASN A 210 17.79 -8.82 0.32
C ASN A 210 16.76 -7.91 1.02
N LEU A 211 16.72 -7.78 2.36
CA LEU A 211 15.78 -6.89 3.07
C LEU A 211 15.89 -5.44 2.57
N HIS A 212 17.10 -5.02 2.21
CA HIS A 212 17.37 -3.72 1.57
C HIS A 212 16.58 -3.48 0.26
N THR A 213 15.96 -4.52 -0.32
CA THR A 213 15.17 -4.37 -1.56
C THR A 213 13.69 -4.09 -1.33
N VAL A 214 13.17 -4.28 -0.11
CA VAL A 214 11.75 -4.07 0.24
C VAL A 214 11.66 -2.85 1.17
N LYS A 215 10.99 -1.79 0.74
CA LYS A 215 10.76 -0.59 1.57
C LYS A 215 9.56 -0.83 2.50
N THR A 216 9.66 -1.84 3.35
CA THR A 216 8.75 -2.06 4.48
C THR A 216 9.58 -1.93 5.75
N GLU A 217 9.00 -1.31 6.77
CA GLU A 217 9.68 -1.06 8.04
C GLU A 217 10.06 -2.40 8.71
N LYS A 218 11.28 -2.49 9.24
CA LYS A 218 11.88 -3.74 9.73
C LYS A 218 11.11 -4.31 10.92
N ARG A 219 10.63 -3.47 11.84
CA ARG A 219 9.84 -3.86 13.02
C ARG A 219 8.48 -4.42 12.61
N HIS A 220 7.83 -3.87 11.59
CA HIS A 220 6.60 -4.45 11.03
C HIS A 220 6.84 -5.90 10.57
N MET A 221 7.94 -6.16 9.85
CA MET A 221 8.29 -7.52 9.43
C MET A 221 8.58 -8.45 10.62
N ILE A 222 9.29 -7.94 11.64
CA ILE A 222 9.60 -8.70 12.87
C ILE A 222 8.30 -9.09 13.59
N LEU A 223 7.35 -8.16 13.73
CA LEU A 223 6.06 -8.42 14.36
C LEU A 223 5.27 -9.48 13.58
N ALA A 224 5.17 -9.34 12.25
CA ALA A 224 4.49 -10.33 11.40
C ALA A 224 5.15 -11.71 11.51
N TYR A 225 6.48 -11.76 11.63
CA TYR A 225 7.24 -12.99 11.87
C TYR A 225 6.92 -13.62 13.22
N ILE A 226 6.89 -12.84 14.30
CA ILE A 226 6.52 -13.34 15.63
C ILE A 226 5.09 -13.89 15.60
N MET A 227 4.14 -13.18 15.00
CA MET A 227 2.74 -13.64 14.88
C MET A 227 2.63 -14.92 14.04
N HIS A 228 3.46 -15.07 13.01
CA HIS A 228 3.55 -16.31 12.26
C HIS A 228 4.05 -17.48 13.12
N GLN A 229 5.03 -17.26 14.02
CA GLN A 229 5.49 -18.33 14.92
C GLN A 229 4.36 -18.83 15.83
N PHE A 230 3.58 -17.92 16.42
CA PHE A 230 2.39 -18.31 17.17
C PHE A 230 1.35 -19.04 16.31
N THR A 231 1.20 -18.64 15.04
CA THR A 231 0.29 -19.30 14.09
C THR A 231 0.70 -20.77 13.86
N ILE A 232 2.01 -21.07 13.79
CA ILE A 232 2.52 -22.44 13.70
C ILE A 232 2.26 -23.23 14.99
N MET A 233 2.47 -22.58 16.15
CA MET A 233 2.29 -23.22 17.46
C MET A 233 0.83 -23.62 17.71
N ASP A 234 -0.11 -22.76 17.29
CA ASP A 234 -1.55 -22.98 17.47
C ASP A 234 -2.18 -23.76 16.30
N ASP A 235 -1.36 -24.32 15.40
CA ASP A 235 -1.80 -25.19 14.31
C ASP A 235 -2.86 -24.57 13.37
N LEU A 236 -2.78 -23.26 13.16
CA LEU A 236 -3.67 -22.55 12.24
C LEU A 236 -3.46 -23.02 10.79
N LYS A 237 -4.56 -23.04 10.04
CA LYS A 237 -4.55 -23.51 8.65
C LYS A 237 -3.82 -22.54 7.73
N MET A 238 -2.67 -22.97 7.22
CA MET A 238 -1.87 -22.20 6.27
C MET A 238 -2.47 -22.16 4.87
N GLY A 239 -2.16 -21.10 4.14
CA GLY A 239 -2.48 -20.97 2.72
C GLY A 239 -1.71 -21.97 1.86
N LYS A 240 -2.36 -22.42 0.77
CA LYS A 240 -1.76 -23.36 -0.17
C LYS A 240 -0.69 -22.68 -1.04
N LYS A 241 0.29 -23.44 -1.49
CA LYS A 241 1.31 -23.02 -2.47
C LYS A 241 0.79 -23.10 -3.90
N ILE A 242 -0.28 -22.36 -4.17
CA ILE A 242 -0.89 -22.23 -5.50
C ILE A 242 -0.65 -20.80 -5.99
N TYR A 243 -0.38 -20.65 -7.28
CA TYR A 243 -0.10 -19.36 -7.92
C TYR A 243 -0.93 -19.20 -9.19
N VAL A 244 -1.46 -18.00 -9.42
CA VAL A 244 -2.22 -17.65 -10.61
C VAL A 244 -1.30 -17.56 -11.82
N ILE A 245 -1.77 -18.08 -12.94
CA ILE A 245 -1.17 -17.86 -14.26
C ILE A 245 -1.94 -16.72 -14.91
N VAL A 246 -1.22 -15.68 -15.32
CA VAL A 246 -1.79 -14.49 -15.98
C VAL A 246 -1.32 -14.46 -17.43
N GLU A 247 -2.26 -14.39 -18.34
CA GLU A 247 -2.03 -14.26 -19.78
C GLU A 247 -2.08 -12.79 -20.22
N LYS A 248 -1.71 -12.52 -21.49
CA LYS A 248 -1.71 -11.14 -22.00
C LYS A 248 -3.13 -10.57 -22.05
N LYS A 249 -4.12 -11.39 -22.38
CA LYS A 249 -5.52 -10.96 -22.45
C LYS A 249 -6.07 -10.47 -21.11
N ASP A 250 -5.52 -10.93 -20.00
CA ASP A 250 -5.98 -10.60 -18.65
C ASP A 250 -5.50 -9.21 -18.19
N ILE A 251 -4.57 -8.58 -18.92
CA ILE A 251 -4.10 -7.22 -18.62
C ILE A 251 -4.68 -6.16 -19.57
N ILE A 252 -5.15 -6.56 -20.76
CA ILE A 252 -5.71 -5.65 -21.78
C ILE A 252 -6.80 -4.74 -21.20
N PRO A 253 -7.75 -5.21 -20.36
CA PRO A 253 -8.80 -4.35 -19.81
C PRO A 253 -8.28 -3.20 -18.93
N PHE A 254 -7.04 -3.26 -18.47
CA PHE A 254 -6.45 -2.29 -17.55
C PHE A 254 -5.44 -1.35 -18.20
N GLU A 255 -5.09 -1.59 -19.47
CA GLU A 255 -4.19 -0.73 -20.24
C GLU A 255 -4.75 0.70 -20.31
N THR A 256 -3.86 1.69 -20.45
CA THR A 256 -4.28 3.09 -20.56
C THR A 256 -4.99 3.30 -21.89
N ILE A 257 -6.20 3.87 -21.83
CA ILE A 257 -6.97 4.29 -23.01
C ILE A 257 -6.48 5.68 -23.41
N TYR A 258 -6.21 5.85 -24.70
CA TYR A 258 -5.82 7.12 -25.33
C TYR A 258 -6.93 7.58 -26.27
N SER A 259 -7.05 8.89 -26.45
CA SER A 259 -7.94 9.45 -27.47
C SER A 259 -7.43 9.12 -28.86
N ASP A 260 -8.34 9.11 -29.82
CA ASP A 260 -8.07 8.97 -31.24
C ASP A 260 -8.98 9.96 -31.98
N TYR A 261 -8.43 11.14 -32.25
CA TYR A 261 -9.16 12.24 -32.87
C TYR A 261 -9.62 11.86 -34.28
N ASP A 262 -8.81 11.12 -35.03
CA ASP A 262 -9.11 10.66 -36.39
C ASP A 262 -10.32 9.70 -36.39
N SER A 263 -10.49 8.92 -35.33
CA SER A 263 -11.64 8.05 -35.10
C SER A 263 -12.80 8.72 -34.33
N SER A 264 -12.78 10.04 -34.14
CA SER A 264 -13.79 10.80 -33.35
C SER A 264 -13.93 10.34 -31.89
N PHE A 265 -12.85 9.79 -31.33
CA PHE A 265 -12.76 9.35 -29.95
C PHE A 265 -11.97 10.37 -29.11
N TYR A 266 -12.69 11.40 -28.65
CA TYR A 266 -12.13 12.53 -27.90
C TYR A 266 -11.83 12.20 -26.43
N PRO A 267 -10.88 12.91 -25.78
CA PRO A 267 -10.45 12.58 -24.42
C PRO A 267 -11.55 12.68 -23.36
N TYR A 268 -12.50 13.62 -23.47
CA TYR A 268 -13.63 13.73 -22.54
C TYR A 268 -14.52 12.47 -22.49
N LYS A 269 -14.45 11.59 -23.49
CA LYS A 269 -15.17 10.30 -23.50
C LYS A 269 -14.49 9.23 -22.67
N ILE A 270 -13.24 9.43 -22.23
CA ILE A 270 -12.44 8.39 -21.57
C ILE A 270 -12.92 8.14 -20.14
N LEU A 271 -13.09 9.17 -19.31
CA LEU A 271 -13.48 9.00 -17.89
C LEU A 271 -14.77 8.17 -17.73
N PRO A 272 -15.87 8.43 -18.47
CA PRO A 272 -17.07 7.58 -18.41
C PRO A 272 -16.84 6.09 -18.73
N ILE A 273 -15.82 5.76 -19.53
CA ILE A 273 -15.51 4.39 -19.93
C ILE A 273 -14.63 3.70 -18.88
N VAL A 274 -13.62 4.41 -18.36
CA VAL A 274 -12.59 3.83 -17.47
C VAL A 274 -12.97 3.87 -15.99
N TYR A 275 -13.97 4.66 -15.61
CA TYR A 275 -14.53 4.69 -14.25
C TYR A 275 -15.43 3.49 -13.94
N LEU A 276 -14.81 2.30 -13.98
CA LEU A 276 -15.46 1.03 -13.68
C LEU A 276 -15.91 0.97 -12.21
N HIS A 277 -15.08 1.48 -11.29
CA HIS A 277 -15.32 1.41 -9.84
C HIS A 277 -15.23 2.80 -9.21
N GLY A 278 -16.18 3.11 -8.32
CA GLY A 278 -16.14 4.30 -7.50
C GLY A 278 -15.13 4.13 -6.36
N ILE A 279 -14.49 5.23 -6.00
CA ILE A 279 -13.37 5.28 -5.04
C ILE A 279 -13.74 4.74 -3.65
N ASP A 280 -15.02 4.84 -3.28
CA ASP A 280 -15.55 4.41 -1.98
C ASP A 280 -16.92 3.73 -2.11
N GLU A 281 -17.06 2.77 -3.03
CA GLU A 281 -18.32 2.02 -3.23
C GLU A 281 -18.75 1.21 -1.99
N ASP A 282 -17.80 0.78 -1.17
CA ASP A 282 -18.03 -0.10 -0.01
C ASP A 282 -17.96 0.64 1.34
N ASN A 283 -17.87 1.98 1.30
CA ASN A 283 -17.84 2.89 2.45
C ASN A 283 -16.75 2.51 3.47
N TYR A 284 -15.50 2.41 3.02
CA TYR A 284 -14.34 2.16 3.88
C TYR A 284 -13.51 3.41 4.14
N LEU A 285 -13.50 4.39 3.23
CA LEU A 285 -12.57 5.52 3.32
C LEU A 285 -12.80 6.37 4.58
N SER A 286 -14.00 6.36 5.15
CA SER A 286 -14.31 7.05 6.41
C SER A 286 -13.59 6.49 7.64
N LEU A 287 -12.97 5.32 7.55
CA LEU A 287 -12.13 4.75 8.60
C LEU A 287 -10.69 5.32 8.61
N PHE A 288 -10.31 6.10 7.59
CA PHE A 288 -8.93 6.52 7.39
C PHE A 288 -8.80 8.04 7.35
N LYS A 289 -7.62 8.54 7.76
CA LYS A 289 -7.23 9.94 7.58
C LYS A 289 -6.94 10.17 6.10
N LEU A 290 -7.81 10.89 5.40
CA LEU A 290 -7.69 11.13 3.97
C LEU A 290 -6.99 12.45 3.66
N GLN A 291 -6.10 12.46 2.65
CA GLN A 291 -5.41 13.68 2.23
C GLN A 291 -6.35 14.73 1.64
N ARG A 292 -7.50 14.30 1.08
CA ARG A 292 -8.55 15.21 0.60
C ARG A 292 -9.08 16.16 1.66
N ASN A 293 -9.06 15.78 2.94
CA ASN A 293 -9.62 16.58 4.03
C ASN A 293 -8.83 17.88 4.26
N ALA A 294 -7.62 17.97 3.71
CA ALA A 294 -6.77 19.14 3.87
C ALA A 294 -6.93 20.20 2.76
N ILE A 295 -7.79 19.98 1.78
CA ILE A 295 -7.98 20.89 0.63
C ILE A 295 -9.45 20.95 0.18
N ASN A 296 -9.79 21.93 -0.65
CA ASN A 296 -11.05 21.91 -1.40
C ASN A 296 -10.92 20.99 -2.62
N LEU A 297 -11.33 19.72 -2.45
CA LEU A 297 -11.22 18.70 -3.51
C LEU A 297 -12.02 19.05 -4.77
N ASN A 298 -13.22 19.61 -4.63
CA ASN A 298 -14.03 20.04 -5.78
C ASN A 298 -13.30 21.10 -6.61
N ASN A 299 -12.71 22.11 -5.96
CA ASN A 299 -11.94 23.13 -6.66
C ASN A 299 -10.69 22.53 -7.32
N ALA A 300 -10.00 21.61 -6.63
CA ALA A 300 -8.84 20.92 -7.19
C ALA A 300 -9.19 20.10 -8.44
N TYR A 301 -10.32 19.39 -8.42
CA TYR A 301 -10.77 18.55 -9.52
C TYR A 301 -11.35 19.35 -10.70
N PHE A 302 -12.20 20.34 -10.45
CA PHE A 302 -12.89 21.05 -11.55
C PHE A 302 -12.05 22.17 -12.19
N ARG A 303 -11.08 22.75 -11.47
CA ARG A 303 -10.37 23.95 -11.95
C ARG A 303 -8.87 23.82 -12.09
N HIS A 304 -8.27 22.82 -11.43
CA HIS A 304 -6.82 22.72 -11.29
C HIS A 304 -6.33 21.27 -11.45
N TRP A 305 -7.11 20.41 -12.11
CA TRP A 305 -6.80 18.97 -12.10
C TRP A 305 -5.42 18.72 -12.70
N GLU A 306 -5.01 19.46 -13.74
CA GLU A 306 -3.72 19.32 -14.38
C GLU A 306 -2.56 19.64 -13.43
N TYR A 307 -2.73 20.65 -12.55
CA TYR A 307 -1.75 20.98 -11.52
C TYR A 307 -1.57 19.84 -10.52
N TYR A 308 -2.66 19.29 -9.99
CA TYR A 308 -2.60 18.19 -9.02
C TYR A 308 -2.19 16.85 -9.69
N ALA A 309 -2.49 16.67 -10.97
CA ALA A 309 -2.14 15.51 -11.75
C ALA A 309 -0.66 15.52 -12.18
N ALA A 310 -0.07 16.69 -12.43
CA ALA A 310 1.32 16.86 -12.86
C ALA A 310 2.37 16.21 -11.94
N TYR A 311 2.00 15.89 -10.70
CA TYR A 311 2.86 15.19 -9.74
C TYR A 311 2.75 13.66 -9.81
N SER A 312 1.90 13.12 -10.69
CA SER A 312 1.98 11.72 -11.08
C SER A 312 2.96 11.56 -12.25
N PRO A 313 3.81 10.52 -12.25
CA PRO A 313 4.80 10.34 -13.30
C PRO A 313 4.22 10.30 -14.72
N VAL A 314 3.03 9.70 -14.90
CA VAL A 314 2.38 9.64 -16.21
C VAL A 314 1.98 11.03 -16.72
N TRP A 315 1.39 11.86 -15.88
CA TRP A 315 0.95 13.20 -16.27
C TRP A 315 2.13 14.16 -16.40
N TYR A 316 3.13 14.02 -15.54
CA TYR A 316 4.38 14.77 -15.68
C TYR A 316 5.02 14.55 -17.06
N GLU A 317 5.15 13.29 -17.49
CA GLU A 317 5.71 12.99 -18.81
C GLU A 317 4.81 13.48 -19.94
N ARG A 318 3.48 13.34 -19.83
CA ARG A 318 2.54 13.92 -20.80
C ARG A 318 2.74 15.43 -20.94
N ILE A 319 2.72 16.18 -19.85
CA ILE A 319 2.92 17.64 -19.84
C ILE A 319 4.28 18.02 -20.45
N LYS A 320 5.33 17.29 -20.07
CA LYS A 320 6.69 17.52 -20.55
C LYS A 320 6.85 17.29 -22.05
N THR A 321 6.13 16.33 -22.65
CA THR A 321 6.10 16.11 -24.10
C THR A 321 5.70 17.37 -24.87
N TYR A 322 4.79 18.17 -24.30
CA TYR A 322 4.32 19.44 -24.86
C TYR A 322 5.03 20.66 -24.25
N LYS A 323 6.17 20.42 -23.58
CA LYS A 323 7.01 21.46 -22.95
C LYS A 323 6.27 22.32 -21.92
N GLY A 324 5.20 21.80 -21.32
CA GLY A 324 4.48 22.50 -20.26
C GLY A 324 5.30 22.58 -18.98
N THR A 325 5.09 23.64 -18.21
CA THR A 325 5.76 23.91 -16.94
C THR A 325 4.74 24.15 -15.83
N ILE A 326 5.03 23.68 -14.61
CA ILE A 326 4.10 23.79 -13.49
C ILE A 326 4.16 25.21 -12.94
N ASN A 327 3.04 25.92 -12.95
CA ASN A 327 2.88 27.23 -12.31
C ASN A 327 2.21 27.06 -10.95
N HIS A 328 2.99 27.20 -9.87
CA HIS A 328 2.47 27.03 -8.51
C HIS A 328 1.66 28.23 -7.99
N GLU A 329 1.89 29.43 -8.53
CA GLU A 329 1.18 30.63 -8.11
C GLU A 329 -0.27 30.59 -8.58
N GLU A 330 -0.47 30.23 -9.86
CA GLU A 330 -1.79 30.15 -10.48
C GLU A 330 -2.40 28.74 -10.44
N LYS A 331 -1.62 27.73 -10.02
CA LYS A 331 -2.01 26.30 -10.00
C LYS A 331 -2.52 25.82 -11.37
N LYS A 332 -1.70 26.01 -12.38
CA LYS A 332 -1.96 25.61 -13.77
C LYS A 332 -0.69 25.13 -14.45
N ILE A 333 -0.80 24.73 -15.72
CA ILE A 333 0.34 24.42 -16.58
C ILE A 333 0.53 25.54 -17.60
N ASP A 334 1.73 26.13 -17.63
CA ASP A 334 2.12 27.13 -18.63
C ASP A 334 2.77 26.44 -19.83
N PHE A 335 2.24 26.70 -21.03
CA PHE A 335 2.78 26.21 -22.30
C PHE A 335 3.53 27.32 -23.05
N PRO A 336 4.54 26.98 -23.87
CA PRO A 336 5.35 28.00 -24.56
C PRO A 336 4.59 28.81 -25.64
N ASN A 337 3.55 28.22 -26.22
CA ASN A 337 2.73 28.83 -27.27
C ASN A 337 1.36 28.14 -27.34
N ASP A 338 0.43 28.77 -28.07
CA ASP A 338 -0.94 28.29 -28.24
C ASP A 338 -1.00 26.95 -28.98
N ASP A 339 -0.10 26.71 -29.95
CA ASP A 339 -0.04 25.44 -30.69
C ASP A 339 0.15 24.24 -29.73
N LEU A 340 1.14 24.30 -28.83
CA LEU A 340 1.42 23.21 -27.88
C LEU A 340 0.35 23.11 -26.79
N PHE A 341 -0.29 24.23 -26.44
CA PHE A 341 -1.44 24.23 -25.56
C PHE A 341 -2.59 23.46 -26.20
N GLU A 342 -3.00 23.81 -27.42
CA GLU A 342 -4.09 23.16 -28.14
C GLU A 342 -3.81 21.67 -28.34
N GLU A 343 -2.61 21.30 -28.81
CA GLU A 343 -2.25 19.89 -29.01
C GLU A 343 -2.29 19.06 -27.71
N PHE A 344 -1.97 19.65 -26.55
CA PHE A 344 -2.07 18.97 -25.26
C PHE A 344 -3.53 18.73 -24.86
N TYR A 345 -4.39 19.75 -24.97
CA TYR A 345 -5.79 19.64 -24.59
C TYR A 345 -6.57 18.74 -25.57
N ASP A 346 -6.24 18.74 -26.87
CA ASP A 346 -6.79 17.81 -27.84
C ASP A 346 -6.49 16.34 -27.49
N ALA A 347 -5.31 16.09 -26.90
CA ALA A 347 -4.88 14.76 -26.50
C ALA A 347 -5.42 14.32 -25.12
N TYR A 348 -5.59 15.25 -24.17
CA TYR A 348 -5.80 14.89 -22.76
C TYR A 348 -6.92 15.61 -22.01
N ASN A 349 -7.65 16.54 -22.63
CA ASN A 349 -8.69 17.29 -21.94
C ASN A 349 -9.89 16.41 -21.57
N TYR A 350 -9.95 15.98 -20.31
CA TYR A 350 -11.05 15.16 -19.81
C TYR A 350 -12.32 15.97 -19.50
N GLU A 351 -12.30 17.30 -19.59
CA GLU A 351 -13.46 18.19 -19.37
C GLU A 351 -14.16 17.88 -18.04
N THR A 352 -13.39 17.88 -16.95
CA THR A 352 -13.82 17.41 -15.63
C THR A 352 -15.09 18.07 -15.08
N ASP A 353 -15.38 19.30 -15.49
CA ASP A 353 -16.54 20.11 -15.09
C ASP A 353 -17.77 19.90 -16.00
N GLU A 354 -17.60 19.36 -17.19
CA GLU A 354 -18.70 19.00 -18.11
C GLU A 354 -19.14 17.52 -17.97
N GLN A 355 -18.39 16.72 -17.19
CA GLN A 355 -18.74 15.33 -16.91
C GLN A 355 -20.08 15.21 -16.16
N LYS A 356 -20.78 14.09 -16.40
CA LYS A 356 -22.00 13.77 -15.64
C LYS A 356 -21.68 13.55 -14.16
N THR A 357 -22.61 13.91 -13.29
CA THR A 357 -22.47 13.72 -11.83
C THR A 357 -22.14 12.27 -11.44
N GLU A 358 -22.69 11.29 -12.15
CA GLU A 358 -22.38 9.87 -11.94
C GLU A 358 -20.88 9.57 -12.18
N THR A 359 -20.32 10.09 -13.27
CA THR A 359 -18.90 9.96 -13.60
C THR A 359 -18.04 10.69 -12.57
N ILE A 360 -18.37 11.93 -12.23
CA ILE A 360 -17.65 12.72 -11.21
C ILE A 360 -17.60 11.99 -9.86
N ASN A 361 -18.74 11.43 -9.43
CA ASN A 361 -18.85 10.73 -8.15
C ASN A 361 -18.04 9.44 -8.08
N LYS A 362 -17.60 8.87 -9.22
CA LYS A 362 -16.68 7.74 -9.19
C LYS A 362 -15.33 8.14 -8.60
N SER A 363 -14.84 9.36 -8.85
CA SER A 363 -13.57 9.85 -8.30
C SER A 363 -13.71 10.66 -7.00
N ILE A 364 -14.59 11.67 -6.98
CA ILE A 364 -14.60 12.68 -5.91
C ILE A 364 -15.89 12.71 -5.09
N LYS A 365 -16.65 11.60 -5.03
CA LYS A 365 -17.85 11.52 -4.17
C LYS A 365 -17.56 11.96 -2.74
N ASN A 366 -18.56 12.52 -2.07
CA ASN A 366 -18.51 12.74 -0.63
C ASN A 366 -18.35 11.40 0.11
N ILE A 367 -17.48 11.39 1.11
CA ILE A 367 -17.24 10.23 1.97
C ILE A 367 -18.20 10.27 3.13
N VAL A 368 -18.94 9.17 3.36
CA VAL A 368 -19.95 9.09 4.41
C VAL A 368 -19.41 8.24 5.57
N LYS A 369 -19.58 8.75 6.80
CA LYS A 369 -19.13 8.09 8.04
C LYS A 369 -20.15 7.06 8.54
N GLU A 370 -20.34 5.99 7.79
CA GLU A 370 -21.30 4.91 8.13
C GLU A 370 -20.65 3.67 8.72
N ARG A 371 -19.34 3.48 8.49
CA ARG A 371 -18.60 2.29 8.90
C ARG A 371 -17.77 2.55 10.15
N THR A 372 -17.74 1.60 11.07
CA THR A 372 -16.87 1.61 12.27
C THR A 372 -15.80 0.52 12.22
N TRP A 373 -14.74 0.65 13.03
CA TRP A 373 -13.73 -0.40 13.16
C TRP A 373 -14.29 -1.69 13.74
N SER A 374 -15.28 -1.63 14.62
CA SER A 374 -16.01 -2.82 15.09
C SER A 374 -16.71 -3.56 13.94
N GLN A 375 -17.33 -2.84 12.99
CA GLN A 375 -17.94 -3.47 11.82
C GLN A 375 -16.88 -4.03 10.86
N PHE A 376 -15.79 -3.29 10.62
CA PHE A 376 -14.64 -3.76 9.84
C PHE A 376 -14.07 -5.06 10.42
N TYR A 377 -13.78 -5.08 11.72
CA TYR A 377 -13.27 -6.26 12.41
C TYR A 377 -14.25 -7.42 12.30
N LYS A 378 -15.55 -7.20 12.59
CA LYS A 378 -16.57 -8.25 12.51
C LYS A 378 -16.67 -8.88 11.11
N GLN A 379 -16.52 -8.09 10.06
CA GLN A 379 -16.55 -8.56 8.67
C GLN A 379 -15.31 -9.39 8.31
N HIS A 380 -14.14 -9.00 8.84
CA HIS A 380 -12.85 -9.52 8.38
C HIS A 380 -12.11 -10.42 9.39
N LYS A 381 -12.65 -10.63 10.60
CA LYS A 381 -12.07 -11.51 11.64
C LYS A 381 -12.09 -12.98 11.23
N THR A 382 -11.15 -13.38 10.41
CA THR A 382 -10.99 -14.77 9.99
C THR A 382 -9.56 -15.20 10.22
N ASN A 383 -9.38 -16.47 10.62
CA ASN A 383 -8.07 -17.12 10.71
C ASN A 383 -7.01 -16.38 11.55
N GLY A 384 -7.45 -15.60 12.55
CA GLY A 384 -6.58 -14.81 13.44
C GLY A 384 -6.42 -15.43 14.82
N LEU A 385 -5.34 -15.08 15.49
CA LEU A 385 -5.05 -15.43 16.89
C LEU A 385 -5.51 -14.34 17.85
N PHE A 386 -5.39 -13.08 17.42
CA PHE A 386 -5.62 -11.94 18.28
C PHE A 386 -7.09 -11.51 18.24
N VAL A 387 -7.67 -11.38 19.42
CA VAL A 387 -9.00 -10.80 19.61
C VAL A 387 -8.80 -9.50 20.38
N PRO A 388 -8.97 -8.32 19.73
CA PRO A 388 -8.86 -7.05 20.43
C PRO A 388 -10.01 -6.88 21.41
N ASP A 389 -9.74 -6.19 22.51
CA ASP A 389 -10.81 -5.70 23.38
C ASP A 389 -11.72 -4.74 22.60
N THR A 390 -13.01 -4.77 22.93
CA THR A 390 -14.02 -4.01 22.18
C THR A 390 -13.80 -2.50 22.33
N GLU A 391 -13.29 -2.05 23.47
CA GLU A 391 -12.94 -0.66 23.75
C GLU A 391 -11.96 -0.10 22.70
N PHE A 392 -10.91 -0.85 22.35
CA PHE A 392 -9.99 -0.43 21.28
C PHE A 392 -10.69 -0.21 19.94
N LEU A 393 -11.68 -1.04 19.59
CA LEU A 393 -12.39 -0.91 18.31
C LEU A 393 -13.43 0.21 18.31
N GLU A 394 -13.98 0.55 19.48
CA GLU A 394 -14.97 1.62 19.65
C GLU A 394 -14.31 3.00 19.75
N GLU A 395 -13.14 3.07 20.36
CA GLU A 395 -12.38 4.31 20.55
C GLU A 395 -11.40 4.62 19.41
N LEU A 396 -11.11 3.65 18.52
CA LEU A 396 -10.21 3.88 17.39
C LEU A 396 -10.87 4.87 16.41
N ASP A 397 -10.21 6.00 16.22
CA ASP A 397 -10.59 7.03 15.26
C ASP A 397 -10.16 6.67 13.82
N GLU A 398 -10.24 7.65 12.91
CA GLU A 398 -9.59 7.60 11.60
C GLU A 398 -8.09 7.31 11.75
N ILE A 399 -7.57 6.28 11.06
CA ILE A 399 -6.13 5.93 11.11
C ILE A 399 -5.38 6.38 9.87
N GLU A 400 -4.06 6.51 9.98
CA GLU A 400 -3.17 6.62 8.82
C GLU A 400 -2.75 5.22 8.34
N TYR A 401 -2.89 4.94 7.04
CA TYR A 401 -2.45 3.69 6.43
C TYR A 401 -1.46 3.93 5.30
#